data_AF-A0A842UZ42-F1
#
_entry.id   AF-A0A842UZ42-F1
#
_cell.length_a   1.000
_cell.length_b   1.000
_cell.length_c   1.000
_cell.angle_alpha   90.00
_cell.angle_beta   90.00
_cell.angle_gamma   90.00
#
_symmetry.space_group_name_H-M   'P 1'
#
loop_
_entity.id
_entity.type
_entity.pdbx_description
1 polymer ?
#
loop_
_entity_poly.entity_id
_entity_poly.type
_entity_poly.pdbx_seq_one_letter_code
_entity_poly.pdbx_strand_id
1 'polypeptide(L)'
;MPETLEEMIMQKPLAKRVRKGMPEPIRGTGMTYKIGWSILRILNVVQQVDYRLYGAERLDQISGNKIIISNHWSSDYYNLMDHTYNPFFRSGTQTVAWVKSKYYKDRNLADRAIAFFLKAVGQIPVVNKTDIIYDDFRDRMGQSLDRDVYEQVRSNVDDPSQTEGPAAEYFNRYSEELPEVPYSEYLGTYVELMMDMTLKATKEAFENSKRVIIYVGGLRDKRMSKVVMNGAAKAAHLFDATIVARGINGVQDSYEGLNPVPKKGAVIVDIIGSVVPKDELRDIPMDYNPFRREHPEAHDPEAYERIFTEVSYRGKRYINRLLRLPFMSEDAAPVNAFKEGRSLVPPGRS
;
A
#
# COMPACT_ATOMS: atom_id res chain seq x y z
N MET A 1 18.75 -22.54 -18.58
CA MET A 1 18.96 -22.15 -17.16
C MET A 1 18.93 -20.64 -17.15
N PRO A 2 18.32 -19.95 -16.18
CA PRO A 2 18.41 -18.50 -16.08
C PRO A 2 19.88 -18.05 -16.10
N GLU A 3 20.19 -17.03 -16.90
CA GLU A 3 21.55 -16.53 -17.12
C GLU A 3 21.95 -15.46 -16.10
N THR A 4 20.97 -14.88 -15.39
CA THR A 4 21.20 -13.80 -14.41
C THR A 4 20.42 -14.01 -13.11
N LEU A 5 20.87 -13.35 -12.04
CA LEU A 5 20.18 -13.32 -10.75
C LEU A 5 18.75 -12.79 -10.88
N GLU A 6 18.55 -11.79 -11.76
CA GLU A 6 17.24 -11.23 -12.04
C GLU A 6 16.30 -12.27 -12.67
N GLU A 7 16.78 -13.01 -13.67
CA GLU A 7 15.99 -14.08 -14.30
C GLU A 7 15.63 -15.18 -13.31
N MET A 8 16.55 -15.54 -12.41
CA MET A 8 16.28 -16.48 -11.31
C MET A 8 15.18 -15.97 -10.38
N ILE A 9 15.30 -14.72 -9.93
CA ILE A 9 14.30 -14.07 -9.07
C ILE A 9 12.93 -14.05 -9.76
N MET A 10 12.88 -13.69 -11.05
CA MET A 10 11.64 -13.60 -11.80
C MET A 10 10.96 -14.96 -12.03
N GLN A 11 11.67 -16.07 -11.81
CA GLN A 11 11.11 -17.41 -11.80
C GLN A 11 10.54 -17.84 -10.44
N LYS A 12 10.84 -17.12 -9.35
CA LYS A 12 10.35 -17.44 -8.00
C LYS A 12 8.81 -17.29 -7.94
N PRO A 13 8.12 -18.12 -7.13
CA PRO A 13 6.66 -18.07 -6.98
C PRO A 13 6.10 -16.70 -6.61
N LEU A 14 6.75 -15.95 -5.71
CA LEU A 14 6.30 -14.60 -5.34
C LEU A 14 6.39 -13.62 -6.52
N ALA A 15 7.52 -13.56 -7.24
CA ALA A 15 7.66 -12.75 -8.45
C ALA A 15 6.61 -13.10 -9.51
N LYS A 16 6.38 -14.39 -9.76
CA LYS A 16 5.31 -14.87 -10.66
C LYS A 16 3.92 -14.42 -10.21
N ARG A 17 3.63 -14.46 -8.92
CA ARG A 17 2.35 -13.97 -8.35
C ARG A 17 2.20 -12.48 -8.52
N VAL A 18 3.23 -11.69 -8.24
CA VAL A 18 3.23 -10.23 -8.41
C VAL A 18 3.01 -9.90 -9.88
N ARG A 19 3.72 -10.55 -10.80
CA ARG A 19 3.55 -10.39 -12.25
C ARG A 19 2.14 -10.72 -12.73
N LYS A 20 1.59 -11.87 -12.32
CA LYS A 20 0.21 -12.28 -12.61
C LYS A 20 -0.82 -11.37 -11.91
N GLY A 21 -0.40 -10.74 -10.81
CA GLY A 21 -1.14 -9.81 -9.96
C GLY A 21 -1.24 -8.43 -10.55
N MET A 22 -0.25 -8.02 -11.35
CA MET A 22 -0.24 -6.73 -12.01
C MET A 22 -1.49 -6.61 -12.87
N PRO A 23 -2.20 -5.48 -12.76
CA PRO A 23 -3.34 -5.25 -13.62
C PRO A 23 -2.84 -5.19 -15.07
N GLU A 24 -3.49 -5.94 -15.97
CA GLU A 24 -3.33 -5.75 -17.42
C GLU A 24 -3.53 -4.26 -17.74
N PRO A 25 -2.85 -3.71 -18.77
CA PRO A 25 -2.89 -2.29 -19.10
C PRO A 25 -4.32 -1.80 -19.03
N ILE A 26 -4.57 -0.91 -18.07
CA ILE A 26 -5.87 -0.84 -17.43
C ILE A 26 -6.88 -0.19 -18.37
N ARG A 27 -7.48 -0.97 -19.28
CA ARG A 27 -8.68 -0.65 -20.04
C ARG A 27 -9.91 -0.75 -19.13
N GLY A 28 -9.82 -0.15 -17.95
CA GLY A 28 -10.75 -0.26 -16.83
C GLY A 28 -12.10 0.41 -17.05
N THR A 29 -12.62 0.50 -18.26
CA THR A 29 -14.03 0.85 -18.54
C THR A 29 -14.90 -0.39 -18.75
N GLY A 30 -14.30 -1.60 -18.67
CA GLY A 30 -14.96 -2.88 -18.96
C GLY A 30 -15.95 -3.41 -17.92
N MET A 31 -16.69 -4.45 -18.32
CA MET A 31 -17.73 -5.13 -17.56
C MET A 31 -17.25 -5.75 -16.23
N THR A 32 -16.00 -6.21 -16.17
CA THR A 32 -15.39 -6.82 -14.97
C THR A 32 -15.23 -5.84 -13.82
N TYR A 33 -14.82 -4.61 -14.10
CA TYR A 33 -14.79 -3.52 -13.13
C TYR A 33 -16.20 -3.31 -12.57
N LYS A 34 -17.21 -3.10 -13.44
CA LYS A 34 -18.61 -2.88 -13.04
C LYS A 34 -19.17 -4.01 -12.16
N ILE A 35 -18.88 -5.27 -12.49
CA ILE A 35 -19.33 -6.44 -11.70
C ILE A 35 -18.70 -6.45 -10.30
N GLY A 36 -17.38 -6.23 -10.21
CA GLY A 36 -16.69 -6.14 -8.92
C GLY A 36 -17.34 -5.07 -8.01
N TRP A 37 -17.68 -3.91 -8.59
CA TRP A 37 -18.37 -2.83 -7.89
C TRP A 37 -19.81 -3.14 -7.49
N SER A 38 -20.57 -3.85 -8.32
CA SER A 38 -21.94 -4.24 -7.99
C SER A 38 -21.99 -5.14 -6.76
N ILE A 39 -21.10 -6.12 -6.67
CA ILE A 39 -21.01 -7.05 -5.52
C ILE A 39 -20.73 -6.27 -4.23
N LEU A 40 -19.73 -5.40 -4.30
CA LEU A 40 -19.30 -4.50 -3.25
C LEU A 40 -20.41 -3.57 -2.72
N ARG A 41 -21.15 -2.93 -3.64
CA ARG A 41 -22.24 -2.02 -3.29
C ARG A 41 -23.38 -2.76 -2.57
N ILE A 42 -23.69 -3.98 -3.01
CA ILE A 42 -24.70 -4.83 -2.38
C ILE A 42 -24.27 -5.18 -0.94
N LEU A 43 -23.03 -5.60 -0.73
CA LEU A 43 -22.52 -5.96 0.59
C LEU A 43 -22.60 -4.80 1.59
N ASN A 44 -22.26 -3.58 1.18
CA ASN A 44 -22.31 -2.43 2.10
C ASN A 44 -23.72 -1.92 2.38
N VAL A 45 -24.60 -1.89 1.37
CA VAL A 45 -26.00 -1.48 1.55
C VAL A 45 -26.72 -2.44 2.51
N VAL A 46 -26.42 -3.74 2.42
CA VAL A 46 -27.01 -4.75 3.31
C VAL A 46 -26.56 -4.57 4.77
N GLN A 47 -25.37 -3.99 5.01
CA GLN A 47 -24.75 -3.95 6.35
C GLN A 47 -24.78 -2.58 7.05
N GLN A 48 -25.43 -1.57 6.46
CA GLN A 48 -25.71 -0.26 7.09
C GLN A 48 -24.47 0.50 7.61
N VAL A 49 -23.33 0.45 6.91
CA VAL A 49 -22.17 1.30 7.25
C VAL A 49 -22.40 2.71 6.70
N ASP A 50 -22.37 3.72 7.57
CA ASP A 50 -22.50 5.15 7.22
C ASP A 50 -21.14 5.72 6.83
N TYR A 51 -20.93 5.93 5.53
CA TYR A 51 -19.70 6.51 5.01
C TYR A 51 -19.84 8.02 4.86
N ARG A 52 -19.00 8.76 5.59
CA ARG A 52 -18.93 10.22 5.53
C ARG A 52 -17.61 10.66 4.93
N LEU A 53 -17.71 11.63 4.04
CA LEU A 53 -16.61 12.06 3.22
C LEU A 53 -16.50 13.58 3.27
N TYR A 54 -15.28 14.06 3.54
CA TYR A 54 -14.95 15.47 3.63
C TYR A 54 -13.76 15.80 2.71
N GLY A 55 -13.78 17.00 2.11
CA GLY A 55 -12.63 17.53 1.37
C GLY A 55 -12.38 16.93 -0.01
N ALA A 56 -13.29 16.11 -0.54
CA ALA A 56 -13.12 15.41 -1.82
C ALA A 56 -12.88 16.36 -3.00
N GLU A 57 -13.56 17.50 -2.99
CA GLU A 57 -13.48 18.56 -4.00
C GLU A 57 -12.06 19.14 -4.14
N ARG A 58 -11.24 19.06 -3.07
CA ARG A 58 -9.85 19.54 -3.08
C ARG A 58 -8.96 18.72 -4.01
N LEU A 59 -9.30 17.46 -4.25
CA LEU A 59 -8.53 16.65 -5.19
C LEU A 59 -8.75 17.09 -6.63
N ASP A 60 -9.95 17.56 -6.97
CA ASP A 60 -10.23 18.04 -8.33
C ASP A 60 -9.58 19.40 -8.60
N GLN A 61 -9.22 20.15 -7.54
CA GLN A 61 -8.48 21.41 -7.61
C GLN A 61 -6.97 21.23 -7.85
N ILE A 62 -6.43 20.03 -7.62
CA ILE A 62 -5.01 19.74 -7.81
C ILE A 62 -4.80 19.30 -9.25
N SER A 63 -3.89 19.94 -10.00
CA SER A 63 -3.54 19.53 -11.36
C SER A 63 -2.54 18.37 -11.38
N GLY A 64 -2.49 17.62 -12.48
CA GLY A 64 -1.50 16.57 -12.72
C GLY A 64 -1.69 15.30 -11.88
N ASN A 65 -0.63 14.51 -11.78
CA ASN A 65 -0.61 13.23 -11.06
C ASN A 65 -0.76 13.43 -9.55
N LYS A 66 -1.44 12.49 -8.89
CA LYS A 66 -1.77 12.57 -7.47
C LYS A 66 -1.51 11.25 -6.78
N ILE A 67 -0.71 11.30 -5.73
CA ILE A 67 -0.50 10.19 -4.81
C ILE A 67 -1.23 10.51 -3.51
N ILE A 68 -2.22 9.71 -3.16
CA ILE A 68 -2.97 9.84 -1.92
C ILE A 68 -2.27 8.97 -0.87
N ILE A 69 -1.65 9.59 0.12
CA ILE A 69 -1.11 8.88 1.27
C ILE A 69 -2.18 8.76 2.34
N SER A 70 -2.31 7.56 2.91
CA SER A 70 -3.36 7.28 3.88
C SER A 70 -2.80 6.52 5.08
N ASN A 71 -3.37 6.75 6.26
CA ASN A 71 -3.14 5.87 7.39
C ASN A 71 -3.60 4.44 7.04
N HIS A 72 -2.79 3.45 7.40
CA HIS A 72 -3.10 2.04 7.20
C HIS A 72 -4.06 1.59 8.31
N TRP A 73 -5.24 1.05 7.99
CA TRP A 73 -6.11 0.41 8.99
C TRP A 73 -6.48 -1.01 8.59
N SER A 74 -6.26 -1.93 9.53
CA SER A 74 -6.20 -3.36 9.28
C SER A 74 -7.52 -4.07 9.57
N SER A 75 -8.38 -4.14 8.59
CA SER A 75 -8.70 -5.49 8.16
C SER A 75 -7.91 -5.72 6.88
N ASP A 76 -7.26 -6.87 6.75
CA ASP A 76 -6.54 -7.25 5.53
C ASP A 76 -7.43 -7.15 4.26
N TYR A 77 -8.74 -7.08 4.46
CA TYR A 77 -9.78 -6.91 3.45
C TYR A 77 -10.25 -5.44 3.27
N TYR A 78 -9.93 -4.51 4.17
CA TYR A 78 -10.39 -3.13 4.02
C TYR A 78 -9.65 -2.36 2.92
N ASN A 79 -8.43 -2.75 2.57
CA ASN A 79 -7.80 -2.27 1.34
C ASN A 79 -8.65 -2.58 0.08
N LEU A 80 -9.62 -3.51 0.17
CA LEU A 80 -10.60 -3.78 -0.88
C LEU A 80 -11.82 -2.83 -0.79
N MET A 81 -12.14 -2.36 0.42
CA MET A 81 -13.41 -1.70 0.79
C MET A 81 -13.29 -0.17 0.98
N ASP A 82 -12.10 0.35 1.21
CA ASP A 82 -11.86 1.80 1.16
C ASP A 82 -12.17 2.39 -0.23
N HIS A 83 -12.17 1.52 -1.25
CA HIS A 83 -12.64 1.85 -2.59
C HIS A 83 -14.18 1.88 -2.65
N THR A 84 -14.92 1.05 -1.90
CA THR A 84 -16.38 0.89 -2.04
C THR A 84 -17.19 2.17 -1.95
N TYR A 85 -16.71 3.16 -1.21
CA TYR A 85 -17.41 4.42 -0.95
C TYR A 85 -16.58 5.63 -1.35
N ASN A 86 -15.74 5.45 -2.36
CA ASN A 86 -14.81 6.46 -2.76
C ASN A 86 -15.56 7.75 -3.21
N PRO A 87 -15.33 8.93 -2.60
CA PRO A 87 -15.58 10.25 -3.19
C PRO A 87 -15.41 10.35 -4.70
N PHE A 88 -14.40 9.66 -5.23
CA PHE A 88 -13.89 9.84 -6.59
C PHE A 88 -14.80 9.23 -7.66
N PHE A 89 -15.88 8.54 -7.28
CA PHE A 89 -16.99 8.26 -8.20
C PHE A 89 -17.78 9.50 -8.57
N ARG A 90 -17.86 10.51 -7.70
CA ARG A 90 -18.54 11.77 -8.02
C ARG A 90 -17.80 12.53 -9.13
N SER A 91 -16.48 12.43 -9.18
CA SER A 91 -15.64 13.02 -10.24
C SER A 91 -15.40 12.07 -11.42
N GLY A 92 -15.92 10.84 -11.39
CA GLY A 92 -15.70 9.83 -12.43
C GLY A 92 -14.26 9.30 -12.52
N THR A 93 -13.35 9.72 -11.64
CA THR A 93 -11.94 9.34 -11.70
C THR A 93 -11.68 8.06 -10.92
N GLN A 94 -11.17 7.03 -11.60
CA GLN A 94 -10.82 5.77 -10.93
C GLN A 94 -9.60 5.94 -10.02
N THR A 95 -9.58 5.15 -8.95
CA THR A 95 -8.48 5.14 -7.99
C THR A 95 -8.02 3.72 -7.76
N VAL A 96 -6.70 3.54 -7.79
CA VAL A 96 -6.01 2.28 -7.50
C VAL A 96 -5.17 2.48 -6.24
N ALA A 97 -4.86 1.41 -5.54
CA ALA A 97 -4.05 1.41 -4.34
C ALA A 97 -2.90 0.41 -4.47
N TRP A 98 -1.82 0.72 -3.77
CA TRP A 98 -0.77 -0.25 -3.48
C TRP A 98 -1.27 -1.20 -2.39
N VAL A 99 -1.37 -2.47 -2.76
CA VAL A 99 -1.97 -3.52 -1.94
C VAL A 99 -0.94 -4.62 -1.72
N LYS A 100 -0.79 -5.10 -0.48
CA LYS A 100 0.22 -6.12 -0.14
C LYS A 100 0.06 -7.36 -1.04
N SER A 101 1.17 -7.81 -1.63
CA SER A 101 1.20 -8.95 -2.55
C SER A 101 0.67 -10.25 -1.94
N LYS A 102 0.66 -10.37 -0.60
CA LYS A 102 0.09 -11.51 0.12
C LYS A 102 -1.38 -11.81 -0.20
N TYR A 103 -2.13 -10.85 -0.75
CA TYR A 103 -3.54 -11.05 -1.16
C TYR A 103 -3.69 -11.59 -2.59
N TYR A 104 -2.60 -11.70 -3.34
CA TYR A 104 -2.57 -12.30 -4.68
C TYR A 104 -2.13 -13.77 -4.63
N LYS A 105 -2.36 -14.43 -3.50
CA LYS A 105 -2.06 -15.85 -3.32
C LYS A 105 -3.14 -16.69 -4.02
N ASP A 106 -2.76 -17.89 -4.46
CA ASP A 106 -3.66 -18.84 -5.13
C ASP A 106 -3.83 -20.12 -4.27
N ARG A 107 -3.82 -20.01 -2.93
CA ARG A 107 -3.80 -21.17 -2.01
C ARG A 107 -5.14 -21.88 -1.87
N ASN A 108 -6.24 -21.13 -1.90
CA ASN A 108 -7.60 -21.66 -1.75
C ASN A 108 -8.59 -20.81 -2.58
N LEU A 109 -9.87 -21.20 -2.57
CA LEU A 109 -10.90 -20.52 -3.34
C LEU A 109 -11.09 -19.05 -2.91
N ALA A 110 -11.05 -18.78 -1.60
CA ALA A 110 -11.19 -17.42 -1.07
C ALA A 110 -10.04 -16.52 -1.53
N ASP A 111 -8.79 -16.98 -1.40
CA ASP A 111 -7.59 -16.30 -1.88
C ASP A 111 -7.69 -15.98 -3.39
N ARG A 112 -8.14 -16.94 -4.20
CA ARG A 112 -8.34 -16.74 -5.65
C ARG A 112 -9.43 -15.71 -5.95
N ALA A 113 -10.54 -15.72 -5.19
CA ALA A 113 -11.61 -14.75 -5.35
C ALA A 113 -11.14 -13.33 -5.01
N ILE A 114 -10.35 -13.18 -3.94
CA ILE A 114 -9.74 -11.90 -3.55
C ILE A 114 -8.76 -11.43 -4.62
N ALA A 115 -7.86 -12.30 -5.07
CA ALA A 115 -6.89 -11.99 -6.11
C ALA A 115 -7.58 -11.58 -7.42
N PHE A 116 -8.66 -12.27 -7.81
CA PHE A 116 -9.48 -11.91 -8.97
C PHE A 116 -10.11 -10.53 -8.79
N PHE A 117 -10.74 -10.28 -7.64
CA PHE A 117 -11.38 -9.01 -7.35
C PHE A 117 -10.37 -7.85 -7.39
N LEU A 118 -9.22 -8.01 -6.73
CA LEU A 118 -8.12 -7.03 -6.72
C LEU A 118 -7.65 -6.66 -8.13
N LYS A 119 -7.47 -7.65 -8.99
CA LYS A 119 -7.14 -7.45 -10.41
C LYS A 119 -8.25 -6.74 -11.16
N ALA A 120 -9.50 -7.15 -10.95
CA ALA A 120 -10.67 -6.60 -11.63
C ALA A 120 -10.86 -5.10 -11.32
N VAL A 121 -10.51 -4.66 -10.12
CA VAL A 121 -10.56 -3.24 -9.73
C VAL A 121 -9.24 -2.48 -9.96
N GLY A 122 -8.21 -3.17 -10.50
CA GLY A 122 -6.95 -2.57 -10.92
C GLY A 122 -5.97 -2.24 -9.79
N GLN A 123 -6.05 -2.93 -8.65
CA GLN A 123 -5.11 -2.70 -7.55
C GLN A 123 -3.68 -3.10 -7.95
N ILE A 124 -2.69 -2.42 -7.38
CA ILE A 124 -1.29 -2.64 -7.69
C ILE A 124 -0.66 -3.47 -6.57
N PRO A 125 -0.17 -4.69 -6.83
CA PRO A 125 0.53 -5.47 -5.82
C PRO A 125 1.86 -4.79 -5.42
N VAL A 126 2.09 -4.62 -4.12
CA VAL A 126 3.38 -4.19 -3.56
C VAL A 126 3.96 -5.27 -2.67
N VAL A 127 5.27 -5.48 -2.75
CA VAL A 127 6.01 -6.45 -1.96
C VAL A 127 6.84 -5.72 -0.91
N ASN A 128 6.96 -6.29 0.28
CA ASN A 128 7.93 -5.85 1.28
C ASN A 128 8.98 -6.95 1.53
N LYS A 129 10.10 -6.57 2.15
CA LYS A 129 11.20 -7.48 2.50
C LYS A 129 10.72 -8.70 3.31
N THR A 130 9.78 -8.48 4.23
CA THR A 130 9.22 -9.55 5.05
C THR A 130 8.54 -10.60 4.18
N ASP A 131 7.64 -10.20 3.27
CA ASP A 131 6.95 -11.14 2.37
C ASP A 131 7.93 -11.95 1.50
N ILE A 132 9.04 -11.33 1.05
CA ILE A 132 10.10 -12.04 0.30
C ILE A 132 10.76 -13.10 1.17
N ILE A 133 11.21 -12.74 2.39
CA ILE A 133 11.86 -13.70 3.30
C ILE A 133 10.91 -14.86 3.63
N TYR A 134 9.65 -14.57 3.94
CA TYR A 134 8.66 -15.61 4.26
C TYR A 134 8.40 -16.56 3.09
N ASP A 135 8.28 -16.03 1.87
CA ASP A 135 8.03 -16.87 0.69
C ASP A 135 9.29 -17.63 0.25
N ASP A 136 10.47 -17.00 0.27
CA ASP A 136 11.74 -17.67 -0.07
C ASP A 136 12.08 -18.78 0.94
N PHE A 137 11.90 -18.51 2.24
CA PHE A 137 12.06 -19.53 3.27
C PHE A 137 11.11 -20.71 3.05
N ARG A 138 9.82 -20.45 2.81
CA ARG A 138 8.86 -21.54 2.55
C ARG A 138 9.24 -22.35 1.31
N ASP A 139 9.68 -21.68 0.25
CA ASP A 139 10.02 -22.34 -1.00
C ASP A 139 11.28 -23.21 -0.85
N ARG A 140 12.26 -22.83 -0.01
CA ARG A 140 13.48 -23.61 0.28
C ARG A 140 13.30 -24.69 1.33
N MET A 141 12.53 -24.40 2.37
CA MET A 141 12.41 -25.25 3.57
C MET A 141 11.17 -26.14 3.55
N GLY A 142 10.21 -25.86 2.66
CA GLY A 142 8.94 -26.60 2.59
C GLY A 142 7.99 -26.36 3.77
N GLN A 143 8.31 -25.43 4.67
CA GLN A 143 7.56 -25.15 5.89
C GLN A 143 7.34 -23.65 6.11
N SER A 144 6.43 -23.30 7.02
CA SER A 144 6.18 -21.89 7.36
C SER A 144 7.29 -21.33 8.23
N LEU A 145 7.65 -20.08 8.00
CA LEU A 145 8.65 -19.36 8.79
C LEU A 145 8.05 -18.90 10.12
N ASP A 146 8.59 -19.38 11.24
CA ASP A 146 8.25 -18.88 12.57
C ASP A 146 8.84 -17.48 12.80
N ARG A 147 8.25 -16.70 13.71
CA ARG A 147 8.68 -15.36 14.07
C ARG A 147 10.13 -15.33 14.58
N ASP A 148 10.51 -16.25 15.44
CA ASP A 148 11.87 -16.25 16.03
C ASP A 148 12.93 -16.56 14.95
N VAL A 149 12.61 -17.51 14.07
CA VAL A 149 13.45 -17.83 12.89
C VAL A 149 13.50 -16.64 11.94
N TYR A 150 12.38 -15.96 11.72
CA TYR A 150 12.34 -14.74 10.89
C TYR A 150 13.22 -13.63 11.45
N GLU A 151 13.19 -13.37 12.76
CA GLU A 151 14.03 -12.34 13.36
C GLU A 151 15.53 -12.69 13.25
N GLN A 152 15.90 -13.97 13.37
CA GLN A 152 17.26 -14.43 13.11
C GLN A 152 17.66 -14.20 11.64
N VAL A 153 16.83 -14.63 10.68
CA VAL A 153 17.12 -14.43 9.25
C VAL A 153 17.22 -12.95 8.92
N ARG A 154 16.29 -12.13 9.40
CA ARG A 154 16.25 -10.69 9.15
C ARG A 154 17.45 -9.95 9.73
N SER A 155 17.89 -10.30 10.93
CA SER A 155 18.99 -9.61 11.63
C SER A 155 20.35 -9.98 11.08
N ASN A 156 20.47 -11.17 10.47
CA ASN A 156 21.72 -11.75 10.02
C ASN A 156 21.78 -11.89 8.49
N VAL A 157 21.10 -11.01 7.76
CA VAL A 157 21.13 -11.01 6.28
C VAL A 157 22.53 -10.75 5.70
N ASP A 158 23.39 -10.04 6.44
CA ASP A 158 24.76 -9.71 6.04
C ASP A 158 25.81 -10.68 6.61
N ASP A 159 25.54 -11.31 7.76
CA ASP A 159 26.40 -12.33 8.38
C ASP A 159 25.56 -13.54 8.84
N PRO A 160 25.29 -14.49 7.93
CA PRO A 160 24.53 -15.69 8.27
C PRO A 160 25.15 -16.59 9.34
N SER A 161 26.44 -16.44 9.66
CA SER A 161 27.16 -17.33 10.60
C SER A 161 26.66 -17.22 12.04
N GLN A 162 25.95 -16.14 12.37
CA GLN A 162 25.34 -15.90 13.69
C GLN A 162 23.97 -16.57 13.87
N THR A 163 23.51 -17.33 12.87
CA THR A 163 22.20 -18.01 12.94
C THR A 163 22.31 -19.44 13.44
N GLU A 164 21.23 -19.93 14.06
CA GLU A 164 21.16 -21.30 14.57
C GLU A 164 19.87 -22.01 14.09
N GLY A 165 19.86 -23.33 14.23
CA GLY A 165 18.68 -24.15 13.96
C GLY A 165 18.11 -23.96 12.54
N PRO A 166 16.78 -23.77 12.40
CA PRO A 166 16.15 -23.63 11.07
C PRO A 166 16.64 -22.43 10.26
N ALA A 167 17.15 -21.36 10.90
CA ALA A 167 17.70 -20.20 10.19
C ALA A 167 19.06 -20.53 9.57
N ALA A 168 19.93 -21.24 10.30
CA ALA A 168 21.20 -21.73 9.77
C ALA A 168 20.99 -22.71 8.62
N GLU A 169 20.06 -23.65 8.77
CA GLU A 169 19.71 -24.59 7.70
C GLU A 169 19.19 -23.87 6.44
N TYR A 170 18.36 -22.84 6.62
CA TYR A 170 17.88 -22.00 5.52
C TYR A 170 19.03 -21.31 4.77
N PHE A 171 19.97 -20.69 5.50
CA PHE A 171 21.12 -20.05 4.88
C PHE A 171 22.06 -21.04 4.22
N ASN A 172 22.27 -22.23 4.78
CA ASN A 172 23.05 -23.28 4.14
C ASN A 172 22.44 -23.70 2.79
N ARG A 173 21.12 -23.96 2.75
CA ARG A 173 20.42 -24.28 1.50
C ARG A 173 20.43 -23.13 0.49
N TYR A 174 20.41 -21.88 0.98
CA TYR A 174 20.56 -20.72 0.12
C TYR A 174 21.95 -20.69 -0.52
N SER A 175 23.01 -20.84 0.28
CA SER A 175 24.41 -20.84 -0.19
C SER A 175 24.71 -22.02 -1.11
N GLU A 176 24.05 -23.17 -0.94
CA GLU A 176 24.14 -24.29 -1.88
C GLU A 176 23.54 -23.97 -3.26
N GLU A 177 22.44 -23.20 -3.31
CA GLU A 177 21.82 -22.78 -4.59
C GLU A 177 22.58 -21.62 -5.24
N LEU A 178 23.10 -20.70 -4.43
CA LEU A 178 23.70 -19.43 -4.85
C LEU A 178 25.02 -19.17 -4.09
N PRO A 179 26.09 -19.95 -4.34
CA PRO A 179 27.31 -19.89 -3.52
C PRO A 179 28.09 -18.58 -3.64
N GLU A 180 27.96 -17.88 -4.76
CA GLU A 180 28.71 -16.65 -5.05
C GLU A 180 27.90 -15.37 -4.77
N VAL A 181 26.62 -15.49 -4.40
CA VAL A 181 25.75 -14.33 -4.18
C VAL A 181 25.43 -14.22 -2.68
N PRO A 182 25.84 -13.13 -2.00
CA PRO A 182 25.41 -12.86 -0.63
C PRO A 182 23.88 -12.73 -0.54
N TYR A 183 23.30 -13.24 0.55
CA TYR A 183 21.84 -13.18 0.73
C TYR A 183 21.30 -11.75 0.76
N SER A 184 22.06 -10.81 1.32
CA SER A 184 21.72 -9.39 1.33
C SER A 184 21.61 -8.80 -0.08
N GLU A 185 22.49 -9.19 -1.01
CA GLU A 185 22.46 -8.79 -2.41
C GLU A 185 21.25 -9.41 -3.14
N TYR A 186 21.00 -10.70 -2.95
CA TYR A 186 19.81 -11.37 -3.48
C TYR A 186 18.52 -10.70 -3.01
N LEU A 187 18.40 -10.45 -1.70
CA LEU A 187 17.22 -9.82 -1.12
C LEU A 187 17.07 -8.38 -1.63
N GLY A 188 18.17 -7.62 -1.75
CA GLY A 188 18.17 -6.27 -2.32
C GLY A 188 17.64 -6.25 -3.76
N THR A 189 18.26 -7.06 -4.62
CA THR A 189 17.87 -7.23 -6.03
C THR A 189 16.41 -7.64 -6.16
N TYR A 190 15.93 -8.56 -5.32
CA TYR A 190 14.54 -9.00 -5.35
C TYR A 190 13.58 -7.86 -4.97
N VAL A 191 13.87 -7.10 -3.92
CA VAL A 191 13.04 -5.94 -3.55
C VAL A 191 12.99 -4.95 -4.71
N GLU A 192 14.13 -4.63 -5.31
CA GLU A 192 14.21 -3.68 -6.43
C GLU A 192 13.35 -4.12 -7.61
N LEU A 193 13.50 -5.35 -8.09
CA LEU A 193 12.72 -5.88 -9.20
C LEU A 193 11.21 -5.81 -8.93
N MET A 194 10.77 -6.17 -7.72
CA MET A 194 9.34 -6.09 -7.35
C MET A 194 8.84 -4.65 -7.30
N MET A 195 9.70 -3.73 -6.87
CA MET A 195 9.36 -2.34 -6.73
C MET A 195 9.32 -1.63 -8.09
N ASP A 196 10.21 -1.98 -9.01
CA ASP A 196 10.18 -1.52 -10.40
C ASP A 196 8.89 -1.95 -11.11
N MET A 197 8.45 -3.19 -10.90
CA MET A 197 7.16 -3.63 -11.44
C MET A 197 5.99 -2.82 -10.86
N THR A 198 6.03 -2.53 -9.56
CA THR A 198 5.00 -1.73 -8.88
C THR A 198 4.97 -0.29 -9.40
N LEU A 199 6.15 0.30 -9.63
CA LEU A 199 6.30 1.64 -10.20
C LEU A 199 5.85 1.67 -11.66
N LYS A 200 6.15 0.64 -12.46
CA LYS A 200 5.63 0.51 -13.83
C LYS A 200 4.11 0.50 -13.86
N ALA A 201 3.46 -0.31 -13.01
CA ALA A 201 2.00 -0.32 -12.91
C ALA A 201 1.43 1.02 -12.39
N THR A 202 2.18 1.73 -11.55
CA THR A 202 1.82 3.08 -11.07
C THR A 202 1.86 4.10 -12.22
N LYS A 203 2.90 4.04 -13.07
CA LYS A 203 3.01 4.86 -14.28
C LYS A 203 1.82 4.62 -15.21
N GLU A 204 1.52 3.35 -15.49
CA GLU A 204 0.37 2.97 -16.32
C GLU A 204 -0.95 3.45 -15.71
N ALA A 205 -1.09 3.44 -14.39
CA ALA A 205 -2.26 3.99 -13.72
C ALA A 205 -2.41 5.50 -13.99
N PHE A 206 -1.34 6.27 -13.89
CA PHE A 206 -1.36 7.71 -14.19
C PHE A 206 -1.64 8.00 -15.67
N GLU A 207 -1.06 7.24 -16.60
CA GLU A 207 -1.34 7.35 -18.03
C GLU A 207 -2.83 7.11 -18.34
N ASN A 208 -3.51 6.30 -17.53
CA ASN A 208 -4.96 6.06 -17.61
C ASN A 208 -5.79 7.01 -16.73
N SER A 209 -5.23 8.16 -16.34
CA SER A 209 -5.89 9.20 -15.54
C SER A 209 -6.41 8.69 -14.19
N LYS A 210 -5.75 7.70 -13.60
CA LYS A 210 -6.13 7.15 -12.29
C LYS A 210 -5.41 7.88 -11.18
N ARG A 211 -6.04 7.91 -10.00
CA ARG A 211 -5.40 8.32 -8.75
C ARG A 211 -4.76 7.10 -8.10
N VAL A 212 -3.64 7.29 -7.39
CA VAL A 212 -2.93 6.20 -6.72
C VAL A 212 -2.94 6.42 -5.22
N ILE A 213 -3.41 5.45 -4.44
CA ILE A 213 -3.36 5.44 -2.98
C ILE A 213 -2.16 4.62 -2.53
N ILE A 214 -1.39 5.17 -1.59
CA ILE A 214 -0.29 4.47 -0.92
C ILE A 214 -0.51 4.54 0.58
N TYR A 215 -0.66 3.37 1.21
CA TYR A 215 -0.80 3.28 2.66
C TYR A 215 0.57 3.46 3.32
N VAL A 216 0.73 4.56 4.07
CA VAL A 216 1.97 4.90 4.74
C VAL A 216 1.87 4.50 6.22
N GLY A 217 2.77 3.62 6.67
CA GLY A 217 2.77 3.08 8.04
C GLY A 217 2.54 1.56 8.13
N GLY A 218 3.25 0.92 9.06
CA GLY A 218 3.36 -0.53 9.16
C GLY A 218 2.43 -1.23 10.16
N LEU A 219 1.65 -0.50 10.96
CA LEU A 219 0.88 -1.09 12.06
C LEU A 219 -0.52 -0.50 12.21
N ARG A 220 -1.37 -1.31 12.85
CA ARG A 220 -2.82 -1.20 13.07
C ARG A 220 -3.21 -0.07 14.04
N ASP A 221 -2.43 0.99 14.10
CA ASP A 221 -2.48 1.92 15.22
C ASP A 221 -3.55 2.99 14.99
N LYS A 222 -4.33 3.29 16.04
CA LYS A 222 -5.26 4.44 16.10
C LYS A 222 -4.53 5.79 15.88
N ARG A 223 -3.21 5.82 16.10
CA ARG A 223 -2.30 6.95 15.87
C ARG A 223 -1.07 6.44 15.14
N MET A 224 -0.62 7.08 14.07
CA MET A 224 0.53 6.56 13.31
C MET A 224 1.83 6.72 14.10
N SER A 225 2.26 5.62 14.73
CA SER A 225 3.47 5.54 15.55
C SER A 225 4.74 5.62 14.70
N LYS A 226 4.74 4.96 13.54
CA LYS A 226 5.81 4.99 12.52
C LYS A 226 5.22 5.21 11.13
N VAL A 227 5.79 6.15 10.38
CA VAL A 227 5.45 6.42 8.98
C VAL A 227 6.68 6.12 8.15
N VAL A 228 6.51 5.30 7.13
CA VAL A 228 7.54 5.00 6.14
C VAL A 228 6.98 5.48 4.81
N MET A 229 7.57 6.53 4.24
CA MET A 229 7.06 7.17 3.01
C MET A 229 7.83 6.81 1.74
N ASN A 230 8.86 5.96 1.80
CA ASN A 230 9.81 5.77 0.69
C ASN A 230 9.17 5.47 -0.65
N GLY A 231 8.22 4.54 -0.67
CA GLY A 231 7.50 4.19 -1.88
C GLY A 231 6.69 5.36 -2.43
N ALA A 232 6.01 6.10 -1.55
CA ALA A 232 5.24 7.27 -1.95
C ALA A 232 6.12 8.44 -2.41
N ALA A 233 7.25 8.69 -1.73
CA ALA A 233 8.21 9.73 -2.10
C ALA A 233 8.85 9.44 -3.46
N LYS A 234 9.34 8.21 -3.66
CA LYS A 234 9.91 7.80 -4.96
C LYS A 234 8.89 7.88 -6.09
N ALA A 235 7.69 7.35 -5.88
CA ALA A 235 6.63 7.45 -6.89
C ALA A 235 6.26 8.92 -7.18
N ALA A 236 6.20 9.77 -6.15
CA ALA A 236 5.90 11.20 -6.34
C ALA A 236 6.96 11.91 -7.17
N HIS A 237 8.23 11.66 -6.85
CA HIS A 237 9.36 12.22 -7.57
C HIS A 237 9.41 11.74 -9.03
N LEU A 238 9.34 10.41 -9.25
CA LEU A 238 9.42 9.82 -10.59
C LEU A 238 8.29 10.24 -11.53
N PHE A 239 7.09 10.49 -10.99
CA PHE A 239 5.89 10.74 -11.79
C PHE A 239 5.39 12.19 -11.70
N ASP A 240 6.21 13.09 -11.17
CA ASP A 240 5.85 14.49 -10.91
C ASP A 240 4.45 14.60 -10.25
N ALA A 241 4.23 13.78 -9.22
CA ALA A 241 2.93 13.67 -8.58
C ALA A 241 2.87 14.48 -7.28
N THR A 242 1.73 15.15 -7.07
CA THR A 242 1.43 15.82 -5.81
C THR A 242 1.02 14.80 -4.77
N ILE A 243 1.63 14.83 -3.59
CA ILE A 243 1.21 14.01 -2.46
C ILE A 243 0.01 14.68 -1.76
N VAL A 244 -1.02 13.89 -1.44
CA VAL A 244 -2.25 14.35 -0.78
C VAL A 244 -2.51 13.45 0.42
N ALA A 245 -2.72 14.03 1.60
CA ALA A 245 -3.02 13.23 2.78
C ALA A 245 -4.51 12.90 2.86
N ARG A 246 -4.79 11.69 3.31
CA ARG A 246 -6.12 11.21 3.64
C ARG A 246 -6.12 10.58 5.02
N GLY A 247 -7.06 11.00 5.86
CA GLY A 247 -7.36 10.35 7.13
C GLY A 247 -8.59 9.45 6.99
N ILE A 248 -8.54 8.26 7.59
CA ILE A 248 -9.68 7.33 7.69
C ILE A 248 -9.88 6.92 9.14
N ASN A 249 -11.13 6.97 9.62
CA ASN A 249 -11.53 6.60 10.98
C ASN A 249 -12.83 5.75 11.00
N GLY A 250 -13.08 4.99 12.08
CA GLY A 250 -14.27 4.17 12.29
C GLY A 250 -14.28 2.80 11.59
N VAL A 251 -13.21 2.49 10.85
CA VAL A 251 -13.08 1.24 10.08
C VAL A 251 -12.93 -0.03 10.93
N GLN A 252 -12.09 -0.12 11.97
CA GLN A 252 -11.97 -1.24 12.94
C GLN A 252 -13.31 -1.52 13.64
N ASP A 253 -14.05 -0.47 13.99
CA ASP A 253 -15.34 -0.63 14.68
C ASP A 253 -16.38 -1.26 13.74
N SER A 254 -16.26 -0.97 12.44
CA SER A 254 -17.14 -1.51 11.39
C SER A 254 -16.59 -2.79 10.73
N TYR A 255 -15.28 -3.06 10.78
CA TYR A 255 -14.59 -4.15 10.07
C TYR A 255 -13.57 -4.81 11.00
N GLU A 256 -14.05 -5.78 11.79
CA GLU A 256 -13.20 -6.51 12.73
C GLU A 256 -12.44 -7.67 12.08
N GLY A 257 -11.12 -7.69 12.27
CA GLY A 257 -10.28 -8.84 11.94
C GLY A 257 -10.15 -9.14 10.45
N LEU A 258 -10.52 -10.36 10.05
CA LEU A 258 -10.51 -10.83 8.65
C LEU A 258 -11.93 -10.97 8.07
N ASN A 259 -12.95 -10.49 8.78
CA ASN A 259 -14.33 -10.64 8.33
C ASN A 259 -14.60 -9.69 7.15
N PRO A 260 -14.96 -10.20 5.95
CA PRO A 260 -15.31 -9.35 4.81
C PRO A 260 -16.68 -8.68 4.97
N VAL A 261 -17.48 -9.11 5.97
CA VAL A 261 -18.81 -8.55 6.25
C VAL A 261 -18.68 -7.50 7.36
N PRO A 262 -18.95 -6.22 7.07
CA PRO A 262 -18.90 -5.20 8.11
C PRO A 262 -20.02 -5.32 9.13
N LYS A 263 -19.75 -4.84 10.34
CA LYS A 263 -20.75 -4.45 11.33
C LYS A 263 -21.25 -3.04 11.02
N LYS A 264 -22.48 -2.76 11.44
CA LYS A 264 -23.05 -1.42 11.41
C LYS A 264 -22.14 -0.44 12.17
N GLY A 265 -21.87 0.71 11.58
CA GLY A 265 -21.02 1.74 12.15
C GLY A 265 -20.87 2.92 11.20
N ALA A 266 -20.03 3.89 11.56
CA ALA A 266 -19.72 5.03 10.71
C ALA A 266 -18.24 5.02 10.34
N VAL A 267 -17.95 5.22 9.06
CA VAL A 267 -16.60 5.40 8.53
C VAL A 267 -16.46 6.83 8.04
N ILE A 268 -15.43 7.51 8.52
CA ILE A 268 -15.16 8.90 8.13
C ILE A 268 -13.86 8.95 7.33
N VAL A 269 -13.95 9.52 6.14
CA VAL A 269 -12.84 9.77 5.22
C VAL A 269 -12.68 11.27 5.05
N ASP A 270 -11.50 11.81 5.36
CA ASP A 270 -11.18 13.22 5.18
C ASP A 270 -9.98 13.37 4.25
N ILE A 271 -10.19 14.08 3.14
CA ILE A 271 -9.18 14.43 2.17
C ILE A 271 -8.64 15.81 2.52
N ILE A 272 -7.37 15.83 2.87
CA ILE A 272 -6.76 17.01 3.42
C ILE A 272 -5.73 17.51 2.42
N GLY A 273 -5.90 18.78 2.04
CA GLY A 273 -5.20 19.42 0.93
C GLY A 273 -3.68 19.34 1.04
N SER A 274 -3.03 19.67 -0.09
CA SER A 274 -1.60 19.62 -0.45
C SER A 274 -0.62 19.28 0.67
N VAL A 275 0.09 18.16 0.52
CA VAL A 275 1.09 17.71 1.50
C VAL A 275 2.37 17.32 0.75
N VAL A 276 3.48 17.95 1.13
CA VAL A 276 4.76 18.02 0.40
C VAL A 276 4.61 18.71 -0.96
N PRO A 277 4.90 20.03 -1.03
CA PRO A 277 5.10 20.72 -2.30
C PRO A 277 6.09 19.94 -3.17
N LYS A 278 5.80 19.83 -4.47
CA LYS A 278 6.68 19.19 -5.45
C LYS A 278 8.12 19.69 -5.36
N ASP A 279 8.25 20.98 -5.07
CA ASP A 279 9.53 21.69 -4.97
C ASP A 279 10.40 21.18 -3.81
N GLU A 280 9.80 20.63 -2.75
CA GLU A 280 10.53 20.01 -1.64
C GLU A 280 11.06 18.60 -1.98
N LEU A 281 10.65 18.02 -3.11
CA LEU A 281 11.14 16.73 -3.61
C LEU A 281 12.14 16.87 -4.77
N ARG A 282 12.45 18.09 -5.21
CA ARG A 282 13.34 18.34 -6.36
C ARG A 282 14.80 18.00 -6.09
N ASP A 283 15.21 18.06 -4.82
CA ASP A 283 16.58 17.76 -4.40
C ASP A 283 16.84 16.25 -4.24
N ILE A 284 15.81 15.42 -4.43
CA ILE A 284 15.97 13.97 -4.51
C ILE A 284 16.58 13.65 -5.88
N PRO A 285 17.71 12.94 -5.96
CA PRO A 285 18.27 12.51 -7.25
C PRO A 285 17.29 11.59 -8.00
N MET A 286 17.19 11.71 -9.33
CA MET A 286 16.27 10.87 -10.14
C MET A 286 16.64 9.38 -10.11
N ASP A 287 17.92 9.08 -9.93
CA ASP A 287 18.48 7.73 -9.75
C ASP A 287 18.35 7.20 -8.31
N TYR A 288 17.84 8.02 -7.38
CA TYR A 288 17.55 7.60 -6.01
C TYR A 288 16.62 6.38 -5.99
N ASN A 289 17.15 5.29 -5.45
CA ASN A 289 16.41 4.07 -5.20
C ASN A 289 16.40 3.74 -3.71
N PRO A 290 15.32 4.02 -2.96
CA PRO A 290 15.28 3.77 -1.53
C PRO A 290 15.20 2.28 -1.17
N PHE A 291 15.20 1.44 -2.18
CA PHE A 291 15.09 -0.01 -2.09
C PHE A 291 16.43 -0.69 -2.35
N ARG A 292 17.42 0.05 -2.88
CA ARG A 292 18.79 -0.39 -3.12
C ARG A 292 19.68 -0.07 -1.93
N ARG A 293 20.43 -1.07 -1.45
CA ARG A 293 21.36 -0.89 -0.32
C ARG A 293 22.69 -0.26 -0.77
N GLU A 294 23.07 -0.52 -2.01
CA GLU A 294 24.31 -0.05 -2.63
C GLU A 294 23.99 1.01 -3.68
N HIS A 295 24.02 2.28 -3.31
CA HIS A 295 24.14 3.34 -4.31
C HIS A 295 25.63 3.62 -4.53
N PRO A 296 26.19 3.31 -5.70
CA PRO A 296 27.59 3.61 -5.99
C PRO A 296 27.87 5.12 -6.08
N GLU A 297 26.84 5.95 -6.24
CA GLU A 297 26.97 7.42 -6.42
C GLU A 297 26.15 8.26 -5.42
N ALA A 298 25.54 7.65 -4.39
CA ALA A 298 25.02 8.42 -3.26
C ALA A 298 26.19 8.87 -2.38
N HIS A 299 26.87 9.92 -2.81
CA HIS A 299 28.04 10.53 -2.18
C HIS A 299 27.82 11.05 -0.74
N ASP A 300 26.66 10.81 -0.10
CA ASP A 300 26.43 11.10 1.31
C ASP A 300 25.25 10.25 1.86
N PRO A 301 25.52 9.09 2.50
CA PRO A 301 24.52 8.29 3.21
C PRO A 301 23.75 9.07 4.29
N GLU A 302 24.35 10.12 4.87
CA GLU A 302 23.66 10.99 5.82
C GLU A 302 22.70 11.94 5.11
N ALA A 303 23.03 12.45 3.91
CA ALA A 303 22.08 13.21 3.09
C ALA A 303 20.87 12.36 2.71
N TYR A 304 21.12 11.10 2.34
CA TYR A 304 20.10 10.10 2.06
C TYR A 304 19.16 9.93 3.26
N GLU A 305 19.71 9.69 4.46
CA GLU A 305 18.91 9.48 5.66
C GLU A 305 18.21 10.77 6.12
N ARG A 306 18.81 11.95 5.88
CA ARG A 306 18.20 13.26 6.15
C ARG A 306 16.98 13.50 5.25
N ILE A 307 17.08 13.29 3.94
CA ILE A 307 15.96 13.41 3.00
C ILE A 307 14.87 12.41 3.34
N PHE A 308 15.24 11.14 3.59
CA PHE A 308 14.33 10.07 4.01
C PHE A 308 13.57 10.43 5.29
N THR A 309 14.30 10.89 6.31
CA THR A 309 13.76 11.26 7.61
C THR A 309 12.86 12.48 7.47
N GLU A 310 13.27 13.49 6.70
CA GLU A 310 12.52 14.74 6.56
C GLU A 310 11.20 14.52 5.81
N VAL A 311 11.19 13.79 4.70
CA VAL A 311 9.94 13.47 3.98
C VAL A 311 9.01 12.63 4.85
N SER A 312 9.53 11.60 5.50
CA SER A 312 8.74 10.73 6.38
C SER A 312 8.25 11.46 7.64
N TYR A 313 9.05 12.37 8.20
CA TYR A 313 8.71 13.17 9.37
C TYR A 313 7.67 14.24 9.04
N ARG A 314 7.84 14.98 7.93
CA ARG A 314 6.85 15.96 7.45
C ARG A 314 5.50 15.30 7.19
N GLY A 315 5.47 14.17 6.48
CA GLY A 315 4.24 13.42 6.26
C GLY A 315 3.64 12.85 7.54
N LYS A 316 4.45 12.33 8.47
CA LYS A 316 3.99 11.87 9.79
C LYS A 316 3.38 12.98 10.61
N ARG A 317 4.07 14.11 10.76
CA ARG A 317 3.62 15.26 11.54
C ARG A 317 2.32 15.80 10.98
N TYR A 318 2.22 15.88 9.65
CA TYR A 318 1.04 16.36 8.98
C TYR A 318 -0.13 15.38 9.16
N ILE A 319 -0.01 14.11 8.75
CA ILE A 319 -1.10 13.13 8.93
C ILE A 319 -1.50 13.01 10.40
N ASN A 320 -0.57 13.01 11.37
CA ASN A 320 -0.94 12.98 12.78
C ASN A 320 -1.63 14.26 13.27
N ARG A 321 -1.28 15.45 12.76
CA ARG A 321 -2.01 16.71 13.04
C ARG A 321 -3.44 16.64 12.51
N LEU A 322 -3.60 16.03 11.34
CA LEU A 322 -4.87 15.84 10.67
C LEU A 322 -5.77 14.83 11.38
N LEU A 323 -5.20 13.71 11.84
CA LEU A 323 -5.87 12.72 12.69
C LEU A 323 -6.19 13.26 14.11
N ARG A 324 -5.68 14.45 14.48
CA ARG A 324 -5.91 15.11 15.79
C ARG A 324 -7.01 16.18 15.77
N LEU A 325 -7.46 16.68 14.62
CA LEU A 325 -8.67 17.53 14.54
C LEU A 325 -9.91 16.64 14.73
N PRO A 326 -11.05 17.15 15.23
CA PRO A 326 -11.84 16.72 16.39
C PRO A 326 -12.40 15.28 16.35
N PHE A 327 -11.56 14.28 16.10
CA PHE A 327 -11.90 12.86 16.13
C PHE A 327 -11.63 12.20 17.49
N MET A 328 -11.30 13.00 18.52
CA MET A 328 -10.95 12.55 19.87
C MET A 328 -11.57 13.37 21.01
N SER A 329 -12.58 14.22 20.77
CA SER A 329 -13.37 14.71 21.91
C SER A 329 -14.43 13.66 22.22
N GLU A 330 -14.38 13.09 23.43
CA GLU A 330 -15.44 12.25 24.00
C GLU A 330 -16.82 12.96 23.95
N ASP A 331 -16.82 14.29 23.79
CA ASP A 331 -18.00 15.16 23.70
C ASP A 331 -18.54 15.39 22.28
N ALA A 332 -17.92 14.84 21.23
CA ALA A 332 -18.51 14.90 19.89
C ALA A 332 -19.65 13.88 19.82
N ALA A 333 -20.80 14.27 20.38
CA ALA A 333 -22.03 13.51 20.27
C ALA A 333 -22.21 13.06 18.81
N PRO A 334 -22.54 11.78 18.54
CA PRO A 334 -22.93 11.38 17.21
C PRO A 334 -24.07 12.31 16.82
N VAL A 335 -23.85 13.15 15.81
CA VAL A 335 -24.92 14.00 15.28
C VAL A 335 -25.99 13.04 14.80
N ASN A 336 -27.00 12.83 15.65
CA ASN A 336 -28.22 12.09 15.37
C ASN A 336 -29.06 12.95 14.40
N ALA A 337 -28.53 13.22 13.20
CA ALA A 337 -29.28 13.84 12.12
C ALA A 337 -30.36 12.89 11.55
N PHE A 338 -30.43 11.64 12.01
CA PHE A 338 -31.41 10.66 11.56
C PHE A 338 -32.78 10.75 12.26
N LYS A 339 -32.93 11.51 13.35
CA LYS A 339 -34.24 11.69 14.00
C LYS A 339 -35.04 12.89 13.49
N GLU A 340 -34.41 13.82 12.79
CA GLU A 340 -35.11 14.93 12.15
C GLU A 340 -34.88 14.80 10.65
N GLY A 341 -35.92 14.49 9.88
CA GLY A 341 -35.89 14.30 8.43
C GLY A 341 -35.52 15.57 7.64
N ARG A 342 -34.37 16.17 7.91
CA ARG A 342 -33.84 17.32 7.19
C ARG A 342 -32.94 16.82 6.06
N SER A 343 -33.49 16.87 4.87
CA SER A 343 -32.76 16.83 3.61
C SER A 343 -31.64 17.89 3.62
N LEU A 344 -30.39 17.47 3.52
CA LEU A 344 -29.26 18.37 3.23
C LEU A 344 -29.12 18.49 1.71
N VAL A 345 -30.12 19.12 1.08
CA VAL A 345 -29.93 19.79 -0.21
C VAL A 345 -29.20 21.10 0.08
N PRO A 346 -28.07 21.41 -0.58
CA PRO A 346 -27.42 22.71 -0.43
C PRO A 346 -28.37 23.79 -0.96
N PRO A 347 -28.55 24.93 -0.26
CA PRO A 347 -29.37 26.01 -0.77
C PRO A 347 -28.72 26.59 -2.04
N GLY A 348 -29.52 26.60 -3.12
CA GLY A 348 -29.48 27.47 -4.29
C GLY A 348 -28.13 27.96 -4.84
N ARG A 349 -27.83 27.57 -6.08
CA ARG A 349 -27.47 28.57 -7.10
C ARG A 349 -28.77 29.02 -7.78
N SER A 350 -28.91 30.34 -7.93
CA SER A 350 -30.04 31.13 -8.44
C SER A 350 -31.08 30.42 -9.28
#